data_AF-A0A7D7BT25-F1
#
_entry.id   AF-A0A7D7BT25-F1
#
_cell.length_a   1.000
_cell.length_b   1.000
_cell.length_c   1.000
_cell.angle_alpha   90.00
_cell.angle_beta   90.00
_cell.angle_gamma   90.00
#
_symmetry.space_group_name_H-M   'P 1'
#
loop_
_entity.id
_entity.type
_entity.pdbx_description
1 polymer ?
#
loop_
_entity_poly.entity_id
_entity_poly.type
_entity_poly.pdbx_seq_one_letter_code
_entity_poly.pdbx_strand_id
1 'polypeptide(L)'
;MELQNSREYKAAQELERALNDMSWNPKRFAEGVSHYHRTLQQELMRTIVAIIKMVGDDNYGTDLRNQASHELCKNIIDSGALDDIYLPFI
;
A
#
# COMPACT_ATOMS: atom_id res chain seq x y z
N MET A 1 9.34 0.64 -20.79
CA MET A 1 7.87 0.77 -20.81
C MET A 1 7.53 1.86 -19.81
N GLU A 2 6.73 2.85 -20.20
CA GLU A 2 6.30 3.91 -19.27
C GLU A 2 5.43 3.31 -18.16
N LEU A 3 5.59 3.79 -16.92
CA LEU A 3 4.84 3.30 -15.75
C LEU A 3 3.33 3.33 -16.00
N GLN A 4 2.83 4.39 -16.65
CA GLN A 4 1.40 4.56 -16.93
C GLN A 4 0.80 3.44 -17.79
N ASN A 5 1.63 2.71 -18.55
CA ASN A 5 1.19 1.61 -19.39
C ASN A 5 1.22 0.23 -18.68
N SER A 6 1.80 0.17 -17.49
CA SER A 6 1.88 -1.07 -16.69
C SER A 6 0.50 -1.52 -16.20
N ARG A 7 0.37 -2.83 -15.90
CA ARG A 7 -0.87 -3.38 -15.33
C ARG A 7 -1.08 -2.89 -13.90
N GLU A 8 0.01 -2.73 -13.17
CA GLU A 8 0.08 -2.29 -11.78
C GLU A 8 -0.39 -0.84 -11.65
N TYR A 9 0.04 0.05 -12.55
CA TYR A 9 -0.44 1.43 -12.57
C TYR A 9 -1.94 1.51 -12.84
N LYS A 10 -2.44 0.73 -13.80
CA LYS A 10 -3.89 0.66 -14.08
C LYS A 10 -4.68 0.16 -12.87
N ALA A 11 -4.18 -0.86 -12.17
CA ALA A 11 -4.79 -1.35 -10.94
C ALA A 11 -4.79 -0.30 -9.81
N ALA A 12 -3.69 0.45 -9.66
CA ALA A 12 -3.60 1.55 -8.69
C ALA A 12 -4.63 2.66 -8.98
N GLN A 13 -4.85 2.99 -10.26
CA GLN A 13 -5.87 3.96 -10.68
C GLN A 13 -7.30 3.49 -10.38
N GLU A 14 -7.61 2.20 -10.57
CA GLU A 14 -8.93 1.67 -10.18
C GLU A 14 -9.12 1.67 -8.66
N LEU A 15 -8.06 1.40 -7.88
CA LEU A 15 -8.11 1.53 -6.42
C LEU A 15 -8.29 2.98 -5.98
N GLU A 16 -7.59 3.94 -6.60
CA GLU A 16 -7.75 5.38 -6.34
C GLU A 16 -9.22 5.81 -6.55
N ARG A 17 -9.83 5.40 -7.66
CA ARG A 17 -11.25 5.68 -7.92
C ARG A 17 -12.16 5.11 -6.85
N ALA A 18 -11.91 3.89 -6.39
CA ALA A 18 -12.68 3.25 -5.35
C ALA A 18 -12.51 3.94 -3.98
N LEU A 19 -11.28 4.38 -3.66
CA LEU A 19 -10.97 5.15 -2.45
C LEU A 19 -11.64 6.53 -2.43
N ASN A 20 -11.78 7.16 -3.60
CA ASN A 20 -12.44 8.46 -3.75
C ASN A 20 -13.98 8.38 -3.74
N ASP A 21 -14.56 7.19 -3.61
CA ASP A 21 -16.00 7.04 -3.40
C ASP A 21 -16.38 7.45 -1.96
N MET A 22 -17.44 8.27 -1.83
CA MET A 22 -17.95 8.78 -0.55
C MET A 22 -18.36 7.67 0.44
N SER A 23 -18.53 6.44 -0.02
CA SER A 23 -18.91 5.28 0.80
C SER A 23 -17.76 4.33 1.12
N TRP A 24 -16.50 4.70 0.84
CA TRP A 24 -15.36 3.83 1.11
C TRP A 24 -15.26 3.48 2.61
N ASN A 25 -15.11 2.19 2.91
CA ASN A 25 -14.97 1.68 4.26
C ASN A 25 -13.73 0.77 4.37
N PRO A 26 -12.62 1.25 4.97
CA PRO A 26 -11.39 0.49 5.08
C PRO A 26 -11.55 -0.86 5.80
N LYS A 27 -12.45 -0.93 6.79
CA LYS A 27 -12.71 -2.18 7.54
C LYS A 27 -13.37 -3.23 6.65
N ARG A 28 -14.37 -2.83 5.85
CA ARG A 28 -15.01 -3.74 4.88
C ARG A 28 -14.05 -4.18 3.77
N PHE A 29 -13.16 -3.29 3.33
CA PHE A 29 -12.10 -3.68 2.39
C PHE A 29 -11.19 -4.77 2.99
N ALA A 30 -10.73 -4.59 4.23
CA ALA A 30 -9.91 -5.59 4.92
C ALA A 30 -10.64 -6.92 5.14
N GLU A 31 -11.94 -6.89 5.50
CA GLU A 31 -12.79 -8.08 5.56
C GLU A 31 -12.86 -8.78 4.18
N GLY A 32 -13.03 -8.03 3.10
CA GLY A 32 -13.00 -8.54 1.72
C GLY A 32 -11.69 -9.23 1.35
N VAL A 33 -10.55 -8.63 1.70
CA VAL A 33 -9.21 -9.20 1.48
C VAL A 33 -9.06 -10.57 2.17
N SER A 34 -9.69 -10.77 3.32
CA SER A 34 -9.63 -12.04 4.04
C SER A 34 -10.22 -13.23 3.25
N HIS A 35 -11.05 -12.95 2.23
CA HIS A 35 -11.64 -13.94 1.34
C HIS A 35 -10.81 -14.25 0.09
N TYR A 36 -9.70 -13.54 -0.17
CA TYR A 36 -8.83 -13.84 -1.30
C TYR A 36 -8.12 -15.19 -1.14
N HIS A 37 -7.63 -15.75 -2.25
CA HIS A 37 -6.67 -16.86 -2.18
C HIS A 37 -5.46 -16.47 -1.32
N ARG A 38 -4.94 -17.41 -0.52
CA ARG A 38 -3.83 -17.14 0.44
C ARG A 38 -2.58 -16.57 -0.25
N THR A 39 -2.28 -17.01 -1.47
CA THR A 39 -1.18 -16.48 -2.28
C THR A 39 -1.39 -14.99 -2.62
N LEU A 40 -2.62 -14.61 -2.95
CA LEU A 40 -2.97 -13.21 -3.24
C LEU A 40 -3.01 -12.34 -1.98
N GLN A 41 -3.38 -12.90 -0.82
CA GLN A 41 -3.25 -12.20 0.47
C GLN A 41 -1.76 -11.87 0.74
N GLN A 42 -0.86 -12.83 0.51
CA GLN A 42 0.58 -12.61 0.63
C GLN A 42 1.09 -11.54 -0.35
N GLU A 43 0.70 -11.62 -1.61
CA GLU A 43 1.14 -10.65 -2.63
C GLU A 43 0.61 -9.23 -2.34
N LEU A 44 -0.61 -9.11 -1.84
CA LEU A 44 -1.14 -7.83 -1.38
C LEU A 44 -0.35 -7.28 -0.20
N MET A 45 0.05 -8.12 0.76
CA MET A 45 0.90 -7.67 1.87
C MET A 45 2.27 -7.17 1.40
N ARG A 46 2.88 -7.85 0.42
CA ARG A 46 4.13 -7.39 -0.22
C ARG A 46 3.95 -6.03 -0.89
N THR A 47 2.82 -5.84 -1.56
CA THR A 47 2.46 -4.57 -2.20
C THR A 47 2.28 -3.46 -1.15
N ILE A 48 1.60 -3.73 -0.04
CA ILE A 48 1.42 -2.78 1.07
C ILE A 48 2.78 -2.39 1.68
N VAL A 49 3.67 -3.35 1.91
CA VAL A 49 5.02 -3.06 2.42
C VAL A 49 5.81 -2.17 1.44
N ALA A 50 5.70 -2.41 0.13
CA ALA A 50 6.32 -1.56 -0.88
C ALA A 50 5.75 -0.12 -0.84
N ILE A 51 4.44 0.03 -0.64
CA ILE A 51 3.80 1.35 -0.47
C ILE A 51 4.30 2.04 0.79
N ILE A 52 4.39 1.34 1.93
CA ILE A 52 4.91 1.90 3.19
C ILE A 52 6.33 2.43 2.99
N LYS A 53 7.22 1.63 2.38
CA LYS A 53 8.61 2.03 2.09
C LYS A 53 8.68 3.26 1.20
N MET A 54 7.84 3.31 0.16
CA MET A 54 7.78 4.44 -0.76
C MET A 54 7.24 5.72 -0.10
N VAL A 55 6.14 5.61 0.67
CA VAL A 55 5.50 6.76 1.34
C VAL A 55 6.35 7.29 2.49
N GLY A 56 7.08 6.43 3.20
CA GLY A 56 7.94 6.81 4.31
C GLY A 56 9.35 7.28 3.91
N ASP A 57 9.71 7.20 2.62
CA ASP A 57 11.01 7.66 2.13
C ASP A 57 11.16 9.18 2.31
N ASP A 58 12.37 9.64 2.68
CA ASP A 58 12.66 11.07 2.89
C ASP A 58 12.49 11.92 1.62
N ASN A 59 12.52 11.31 0.44
CA ASN A 59 12.31 11.98 -0.85
C ASN A 59 10.85 11.93 -1.31
N TYR A 60 9.94 11.32 -0.53
CA TYR A 60 8.53 11.30 -0.86
C TYR A 60 7.92 12.69 -0.68
N GLY A 61 7.36 13.24 -1.75
CA GLY A 61 6.71 14.56 -1.70
C GLY A 61 5.43 14.54 -0.86
N THR A 62 5.35 15.40 0.15
CA THR A 62 4.19 15.51 1.02
C THR A 62 3.53 16.90 0.98
N ASP A 63 2.26 16.94 1.39
CA ASP A 63 1.57 18.15 1.81
C ASP A 63 0.71 17.87 3.06
N LEU A 64 0.02 18.89 3.59
CA LEU A 64 -0.78 18.77 4.81
C LEU A 64 -1.85 17.67 4.77
N ARG A 65 -2.32 17.25 3.58
CA ARG A 65 -3.34 16.21 3.41
C ARG A 65 -2.81 14.81 3.65
N ASN A 66 -1.52 14.56 3.38
CA ASN A 66 -0.91 13.22 3.50
C ASN A 66 0.25 13.14 4.51
N GLN A 67 0.63 14.25 5.16
CA GLN A 67 1.73 14.31 6.13
C GLN A 67 1.63 13.23 7.21
N ALA A 68 0.44 13.01 7.79
CA ALA A 68 0.24 11.99 8.81
C ALA A 68 0.49 10.56 8.28
N SER A 69 0.21 10.30 7.00
CA SER A 69 0.50 9.00 6.38
C SER A 69 2.00 8.81 6.16
N HIS A 70 2.72 9.86 5.75
CA HIS A 70 4.17 9.84 5.64
C HIS A 70 4.84 9.57 7.00
N GLU A 71 4.46 10.31 8.04
CA GLU A 71 5.02 10.14 9.38
C GLU A 71 4.75 8.73 9.95
N LEU A 72 3.53 8.20 9.74
CA LEU A 72 3.22 6.82 10.12
C LEU A 72 4.13 5.82 9.38
N CYS A 73 4.27 5.95 8.06
CA CYS A 73 5.08 5.02 7.27
C CYS A 73 6.55 5.11 7.64
N LYS A 74 7.07 6.33 7.85
CA LYS A 74 8.44 6.56 8.32
C LYS A 74 8.69 5.92 9.69
N ASN A 75 7.78 6.11 10.64
CA ASN A 75 7.89 5.47 11.96
C ASN A 75 7.88 3.93 11.88
N ILE A 76 7.12 3.34 10.95
CA ILE A 76 7.12 1.89 10.72
C ILE A 76 8.50 1.44 10.19
N ILE A 77 9.10 2.19 9.26
CA ILE A 77 10.45 1.90 8.73
C ILE A 77 11.49 2.05 9.85
N ASP A 78 11.51 3.17 10.56
CA ASP A 78 12.48 3.50 11.59
C ASP A 78 12.42 2.54 12.80
N SER A 79 11.27 1.91 13.02
CA SER A 79 11.13 0.88 14.06
C SER A 79 11.83 -0.44 13.75
N GLY A 80 12.30 -0.64 12.52
CA GLY A 80 12.89 -1.91 12.06
C GLY A 80 11.86 -3.03 11.80
N ALA A 81 10.56 -2.76 11.99
CA ALA A 81 9.51 -3.77 11.86
C ALA A 81 9.43 -4.44 10.48
N LEU A 82 10.00 -3.80 9.45
CA LEU A 82 10.03 -4.33 8.08
C LEU A 82 11.32 -5.10 7.73
N ASP A 83 12.34 -5.06 8.58
CA ASP A 83 13.65 -5.67 8.30
C ASP A 83 13.65 -7.17 8.64
N ASP A 84 12.91 -7.55 9.69
CA ASP A 84 12.85 -8.93 10.19
C ASP A 84 11.78 -9.80 9.48
N ILE A 85 10.99 -9.21 8.58
CA ILE A 85 9.86 -9.88 7.93
C ILE A 85 10.21 -10.28 6.50
N TYR A 86 10.45 -11.59 6.28
CA TYR A 86 10.55 -12.15 4.95
C TYR A 86 9.16 -12.51 4.40
N LEU A 87 8.73 -11.80 3.36
CA LEU A 87 7.51 -12.10 2.61
C LEU A 87 7.87 -12.80 1.28
N PRO A 88 7.83 -14.15 1.20
CA PRO A 88 8.22 -14.88 -0.01
C PRO A 88 7.30 -14.58 -1.19
N PHE A 89 7.85 -14.68 -2.40
CA PHE A 89 7.08 -14.84 -3.63
C PHE A 89 6.48 -16.26 -3.60
N ILE A 90 5.15 -16.36 -3.74
CA ILE A 90 4.42 -17.65 -3.72
C ILE A 90 3.77 -17.89 -5.09
#